data_AF-A0A966K1Z9-F1
#
_entry.id   AF-A0A966K1Z9-F1
#
_cell.length_a   1.000
_cell.length_b   1.000
_cell.length_c   1.000
_cell.angle_alpha   90.00
_cell.angle_beta   90.00
_cell.angle_gamma   90.00
#
_symmetry.space_group_name_H-M   'P 1'
#
loop_
_entity.id
_entity.type
_entity.pdbx_description
1 polymer ?
#
loop_
_entity_poly.entity_id
_entity_poly.type
_entity_poly.pdbx_seq_one_letter_code
_entity_poly.pdbx_strand_id
1 'polypeptide(L)' 'MNFVITPEARRIVVGTDGSANSLSAIRWALREAALRKVSVDVLHAWHFTPMIDPMGIPMVPPTAEMQSSA' A
#
# COMPACT_ATOMS: atom_id res chain seq x y z
N MET A 1 2.03 -16.25 6.90
CA MET A 1 2.71 -15.86 5.63
C MET A 1 3.45 -14.57 5.93
N ASN A 2 4.79 -14.59 6.01
CA ASN A 2 5.58 -13.41 6.40
C ASN A 2 6.30 -12.87 5.16
N PHE A 3 5.99 -11.65 4.72
CA PHE A 3 6.68 -11.01 3.60
C PHE A 3 7.84 -10.19 4.15
N VAL A 4 9.05 -10.70 4.00
CA VAL A 4 10.28 -9.96 4.28
C VAL A 4 10.64 -9.14 3.04
N ILE A 5 10.71 -7.82 3.18
CA ILE A 5 11.16 -6.93 2.13
C ILE A 5 12.68 -6.88 2.20
N THR A 6 13.36 -7.72 1.41
CA THR A 6 14.82 -7.61 1.25
C THR A 6 15.13 -6.66 0.08
N PRO A 7 16.12 -5.75 0.21
CA PRO A 7 16.51 -4.84 -0.87
C PRO A 7 17.00 -5.58 -2.12
N GLU A 8 17.46 -6.83 -1.95
CA GLU A 8 17.92 -7.72 -3.02
C GLU A 8 16.78 -8.45 -3.76
N ALA A 9 15.58 -8.54 -3.17
CA ALA A 9 14.43 -9.19 -3.80
C ALA A 9 13.82 -8.28 -4.86
N ARG A 10 14.20 -8.52 -6.12
CA ARG A 10 13.59 -7.87 -7.29
C ARG A 10 12.09 -8.19 -7.26
N ARG A 11 11.25 -7.16 -7.14
CA ARG A 11 9.78 -7.25 -7.06
C ARG A 11 9.12 -6.06 -7.75
N ILE A 12 7.84 -6.18 -8.08
CA ILE A 12 7.03 -5.09 -8.62
C ILE A 12 6.04 -4.63 -7.54
N VAL A 13 6.02 -3.33 -7.26
CA VAL A 13 5.04 -2.73 -6.35
C VAL A 13 4.00 -1.99 -7.17
N VAL A 14 2.72 -2.20 -6.89
CA VAL A 14 1.61 -1.54 -7.60
C VAL A 14 0.57 -1.02 -6.61
N GLY A 15 0.13 0.22 -6.81
CA GLY A 15 -0.92 0.84 -6.00
C GLY A 15 -2.32 0.43 -6.46
N THR A 16 -3.26 0.30 -5.52
CA THR A 16 -4.68 0.16 -5.78
C THR A 16 -5.49 1.22 -5.05
N ASP A 17 -6.52 1.74 -5.70
CA ASP A 17 -7.53 2.64 -5.14
C ASP A 17 -8.97 2.13 -5.44
N GLY A 18 -9.10 0.92 -6.02
CA GLY A 18 -10.37 0.34 -6.45
C GLY A 18 -10.87 0.80 -7.83
N SER A 19 -10.21 1.79 -8.45
CA SER A 19 -10.59 2.27 -9.79
C SER A 19 -10.27 1.27 -10.91
N ALA A 20 -10.94 1.41 -12.06
CA ALA A 20 -10.65 0.62 -13.25
C ALA A 20 -9.19 0.81 -13.75
N ASN A 21 -8.61 1.99 -13.50
CA ASN A 21 -7.24 2.31 -13.86
C ASN A 21 -6.25 1.54 -12.97
N SER A 22 -6.47 1.53 -11.66
CA SER A 22 -5.60 0.75 -10.76
C SER A 22 -5.72 -0.76 -10.98
N LEU A 23 -6.92 -1.26 -11.29
CA LEU A 23 -7.08 -2.66 -11.73
C LEU A 23 -6.32 -2.96 -13.03
N SER A 24 -6.23 -2.01 -13.96
CA SER A 24 -5.43 -2.15 -15.18
C SER A 24 -3.93 -2.18 -14.88
N ALA A 25 -3.47 -1.35 -13.94
CA ALA A 25 -2.10 -1.36 -13.45
C ALA A 25 -1.75 -2.69 -12.77
N ILE A 26 -2.64 -3.24 -11.93
CA ILE A 26 -2.46 -4.56 -11.30
C ILE A 26 -2.31 -5.65 -12.37
N ARG A 27 -3.19 -5.65 -13.39
CA ARG A 27 -3.09 -6.61 -14.50
C ARG A 27 -1.76 -6.52 -15.23
N TRP A 28 -1.25 -5.31 -15.46
CA TRP A 28 0.08 -5.11 -16.05
C TRP A 28 1.19 -5.65 -15.14
N ALA A 29 1.16 -5.30 -13.85
CA ALA A 29 2.18 -5.72 -12.88
C ALA A 29 2.28 -7.25 -12.78
N LEU A 30 1.14 -7.95 -12.76
CA LEU A 30 1.09 -9.41 -12.75
C LEU A 30 1.71 -10.02 -14.01
N ARG A 31 1.40 -9.47 -15.20
CA ARG A 31 2.01 -9.94 -16.46
C ARG A 31 3.52 -9.73 -16.46
N GLU A 32 3.96 -8.56 -16.04
CA GLU A 32 5.39 -8.22 -16.03
C GLU A 32 6.16 -9.07 -15.01
N ALA A 33 5.56 -9.32 -13.85
CA ALA A 33 6.14 -10.15 -12.81
C ALA A 33 6.30 -11.61 -13.27
N ALA A 34 5.35 -12.14 -14.04
CA ALA A 34 5.45 -13.46 -14.64
C ALA A 34 6.63 -13.55 -15.63
N LEU A 35 6.84 -12.52 -16.46
CA LEU A 35 7.97 -12.46 -17.39
C LEU A 35 9.32 -12.38 -16.67
N ARG A 36 9.38 -11.61 -15.59
CA ARG A 36 10.60 -11.38 -14.81
C ARG A 36 10.87 -12.43 -13.72
N LYS A 37 9.91 -13.33 -13.48
CA LYS A 37 9.93 -14.32 -12.38
C LYS A 37 10.14 -13.68 -11.01
N VAL A 38 9.39 -12.61 -10.74
CA VAL A 38 9.43 -11.82 -9.50
C VAL A 38 8.07 -11.78 -8.83
N SER A 39 8.00 -11.36 -7.56
CA SER A 39 6.74 -11.16 -6.84
C SER A 39 6.09 -9.81 -7.18
N VAL A 40 4.78 -9.70 -6.89
CA VAL A 40 4.01 -8.45 -6.93
C VAL A 40 3.47 -8.14 -5.54
N ASP A 41 3.71 -6.92 -5.08
CA ASP A 41 3.07 -6.36 -3.89
C ASP A 41 2.01 -5.34 -4.32
N VAL A 42 0.76 -5.59 -3.92
CA VAL A 42 -0.35 -4.66 -4.15
C VAL A 42 -0.58 -3.85 -2.87
N LEU A 43 -0.52 -2.53 -2.99
CA LEU A 43 -0.65 -1.62 -1.86
C LEU A 43 -1.86 -0.71 -2.03
N HIS A 44 -2.70 -0.61 -0.99
CA HIS A 44 -3.67 0.45 -0.87
C HIS A 44 -3.11 1.51 0.08
N ALA A 45 -2.90 2.72 -0.42
CA ALA A 45 -2.44 3.83 0.38
C ALA A 45 -3.61 4.77 0.67
N TRP A 46 -3.75 5.14 1.93
CA TRP A 46 -4.74 6.11 2.38
C TRP A 46 -4.03 7.25 3.09
N HIS A 47 -4.62 8.43 3.04
CA HIS A 47 -4.08 9.62 3.68
C HIS A 47 -4.89 9.91 4.95
N PHE A 48 -4.18 10.03 6.07
CA PHE A 48 -4.72 10.53 7.31
C PHE A 48 -4.19 11.94 7.56
N THR A 49 -5.08 12.92 7.68
CA THR A 49 -4.72 14.24 8.18
C THR A 49 -4.96 14.25 9.69
N PRO A 50 -3.91 14.31 10.53
CA PRO A 50 -4.09 14.34 11.97
C PRO A 50 -4.80 15.62 12.40
N MET A 51 -5.73 15.50 13.33
CA MET A 51 -6.19 16.66 14.07
C MET A 51 -5.04 17.13 14.97
N ILE A 52 -4.80 18.43 15.00
CA ILE A 52 -3.77 19.04 15.84
C ILE A 52 -4.47 19.68 17.04
N ASP A 53 -4.02 19.39 18.25
CA ASP A 53 -4.56 20.01 19.46
C ASP A 53 -4.06 21.47 19.62
N PRO A 54 -4.62 22.26 20.56
CA PRO A 54 -4.20 23.66 20.75
C PRO A 54 -2.72 23.87 21.13
N MET A 55 -2.03 22.81 21.58
CA MET A 55 -0.62 22.84 21.92
C MET A 55 0.28 22.39 20.76
N GLY A 56 -0.29 22.07 19.59
CA GLY A 56 0.45 21.62 18.41
C GLY A 56 0.74 20.13 18.39
N ILE A 57 0.13 19.32 19.26
CA ILE A 57 0.36 17.88 19.33
C ILE A 57 -0.58 17.15 18.36
N PRO A 58 -0.08 16.24 17.51
CA PRO A 58 -0.92 15.42 16.64
C PRO A 58 -1.78 14.46 17.47
N MET A 59 -3.09 14.59 17.36
CA MET A 59 -4.04 13.59 17.85
C MET A 59 -4.18 12.50 16.78
N VAL A 60 -3.43 11.41 16.97
CA VAL A 60 -3.50 10.20 16.14
C VAL A 60 -4.40 9.20 16.87
N PRO A 61 -5.53 8.75 16.27
CA PRO A 61 -6.37 7.74 16.88
C PRO A 61 -5.58 6.43 17.07
N PRO A 62 -5.94 5.61 18.08
CA PRO A 62 -5.28 4.33 18.30
C PRO A 62 -5.34 3.48 17.02
N THR A 63 -4.23 2.82 16.71
CA THR A 63 -3.95 2.13 15.44
C THR A 63 -5.03 1.14 14.97
N ALA A 64 -5.90 0.65 15.85
CA ALA A 64 -7.03 -0.20 15.49
C ALA A 64 -8.08 0.52 14.62
N GLU A 65 -8.35 1.81 14.85
CA GLU A 65 -9.29 2.60 14.04
C GLU A 65 -8.72 2.95 12.66
N MET A 66 -7.39 3.09 12.59
CA MET A 66 -6.65 3.30 11.35
C MET A 66 -6.73 2.07 10.43
N GLN A 67 -6.84 0.86 11.00
CA GLN A 67 -7.00 -0.38 10.24
C GLN A 67 -8.45 -0.62 9.78
N SER A 68 -9.45 -0.10 10.50
CA SER A 68 -10.88 -0.29 10.18
C SER A 68 -11.44 0.68 9.14
N SER A 69 -10.65 1.67 8.71
CA SER A 69 -11.06 2.69 7.72
C SER A 69 -10.62 2.36 6.29
N ALA A 70 -10.01 1.18 6.08
CA ALA A 70 -9.51 0.69 4.79
C ALA A 70 -10.45 -0.35 4.15
#